data_AF-A0A6V7X167-F1
#
_entry.id   AF-A0A6V7X167-F1
#
_cell.length_a   1.000
_cell.length_b   1.000
_cell.length_c   1.000
_cell.angle_alpha   90.00
_cell.angle_beta   90.00
_cell.angle_gamma   90.00
#
_symmetry.space_group_name_H-M   'P 1'
#
loop_
_entity.id
_entity.type
_entity.pdbx_description
1 polymer ?
#
loop_
_entity_poly.entity_id
_entity_poly.type
_entity_poly.pdbx_seq_one_letter_code
_entity_poly.pdbx_strand_id
1 'polypeptide(L)'
;MAEIDGYFRSGTGLTCLACRLVFADAIIQKQHYTSDWHRYNLKRHVANLAPISETTFLEKSLQVAQDCEKFKSSHKEIFCSHCHKKFQSSKALENHFNSKKHKENILKSDNNVIEEQKSMEYEVSPHKNIEEDKNLQKKMMILMKIMEFQLAIVYFVLHP
;
A
#
# COMPACT_ATOMS: atom_id res chain seq x y z
N MET A 1 -49.24 -8.11 -43.36
CA MET A 1 -49.57 -8.05 -41.91
C MET A 1 -48.27 -7.93 -41.15
N ALA A 2 -47.76 -6.71 -41.01
CA ALA A 2 -46.61 -6.42 -40.17
C ALA A 2 -47.15 -5.87 -38.85
N GLU A 3 -47.08 -6.67 -37.79
CA GLU A 3 -47.54 -6.28 -36.47
C GLU A 3 -46.53 -5.33 -35.84
N ILE A 4 -47.09 -4.25 -35.29
CA ILE A 4 -46.41 -3.10 -34.73
C ILE A 4 -46.45 -3.30 -33.21
N ASP A 5 -45.48 -4.03 -32.66
CA ASP A 5 -45.36 -4.15 -31.19
C ASP A 5 -44.59 -2.96 -30.61
N GLY A 6 -45.32 -1.86 -30.48
CA GLY A 6 -45.01 -0.83 -29.51
C GLY A 6 -45.77 -1.08 -28.22
N TYR A 7 -45.11 -1.55 -27.16
CA TYR A 7 -45.46 -1.15 -25.80
C TYR A 7 -44.32 -1.41 -24.79
N PHE A 8 -44.04 -0.37 -23.99
CA PHE A 8 -43.10 -0.29 -22.86
C PHE A 8 -41.62 0.06 -23.11
N ARG A 9 -41.38 1.23 -23.71
CA ARG A 9 -40.23 2.08 -23.29
C ARG A 9 -40.71 3.08 -22.25
N SER A 10 -40.59 2.75 -20.96
CA SER A 10 -40.73 3.71 -19.86
C SER A 10 -39.91 3.28 -18.66
N GLY A 11 -38.78 3.97 -18.50
CA GLY A 11 -37.85 3.87 -17.40
C GLY A 11 -36.62 4.68 -17.78
N THR A 12 -36.57 5.94 -17.34
CA THR A 12 -35.40 6.82 -17.48
C THR A 12 -34.14 6.05 -17.07
N GLY A 13 -33.30 5.77 -18.06
CA GLY A 13 -32.27 4.73 -17.98
C GLY A 13 -31.36 4.87 -16.76
N LEU A 14 -30.88 3.71 -16.30
CA LEU A 14 -29.82 3.61 -15.31
C LEU A 14 -28.57 4.28 -15.91
N THR A 15 -28.41 5.57 -15.64
CA THR A 15 -27.38 6.39 -16.26
C THR A 15 -26.63 7.20 -15.21
N CYS A 16 -25.45 7.68 -15.61
CA CYS A 16 -24.67 8.63 -14.83
C CYS A 16 -24.26 9.77 -15.77
N LEU A 17 -24.76 10.98 -15.53
CA LEU A 17 -24.48 12.14 -16.37
C LEU A 17 -23.03 12.63 -16.22
N ALA A 18 -22.49 12.56 -15.00
CA ALA A 18 -21.11 12.94 -14.72
C ALA A 18 -20.10 12.08 -15.50
N CYS A 19 -20.42 10.79 -15.71
CA CYS A 19 -19.55 9.84 -16.40
C CYS A 19 -20.01 9.50 -17.83
N ARG A 20 -21.17 10.02 -18.26
CA ARG A 20 -21.83 9.73 -19.56
C ARG A 20 -21.97 8.23 -19.84
N LEU A 21 -22.35 7.47 -18.81
CA LEU A 21 -22.57 6.03 -18.91
C LEU A 21 -24.05 5.67 -18.86
N VAL A 22 -24.35 4.58 -19.55
CA VAL A 22 -25.61 3.83 -19.45
C VAL A 22 -25.28 2.45 -18.91
N PHE A 23 -26.01 2.02 -17.90
CA PHE A 23 -25.84 0.73 -17.23
C PHE A 23 -26.91 -0.25 -17.67
N ALA A 24 -26.54 -1.53 -17.78
CA ALA A 24 -27.49 -2.61 -17.99
C ALA A 24 -28.34 -2.85 -16.74
N ASP A 25 -27.72 -2.78 -15.55
CA ASP A 25 -28.33 -3.16 -14.27
C ASP A 25 -28.13 -2.13 -13.17
N ALA A 26 -29.11 -2.06 -12.25
CA ALA A 26 -29.06 -1.15 -11.12
C ALA A 26 -27.93 -1.48 -10.14
N ILE A 27 -27.49 -2.74 -10.11
CA ILE A 27 -26.36 -3.19 -9.29
C ILE A 27 -25.07 -2.55 -9.79
N ILE A 28 -24.82 -2.60 -11.11
CA ILE A 28 -23.65 -1.98 -11.74
C ILE A 28 -23.68 -0.47 -11.52
N GLN A 29 -24.85 0.16 -11.65
CA GLN A 29 -25.00 1.59 -11.35
C GLN A 29 -24.61 1.91 -9.90
N LYS A 30 -25.10 1.15 -8.91
CA LYS A 30 -24.74 1.35 -7.50
C LYS A 30 -23.24 1.18 -7.26
N GLN A 31 -22.63 0.14 -7.81
CA GLN A 31 -21.18 -0.08 -7.74
C GLN A 31 -20.41 1.10 -8.32
N HIS A 32 -20.84 1.60 -9.49
CA HIS A 32 -20.25 2.78 -10.12
C HIS A 32 -20.26 4.00 -9.19
N TYR A 33 -21.38 4.34 -8.55
CA TYR A 33 -21.47 5.49 -7.64
C TYR A 33 -20.52 5.40 -6.44
N THR A 34 -20.12 4.19 -6.03
CA THR A 34 -19.15 3.97 -4.95
C THR A 34 -17.69 3.94 -5.40
N SER A 35 -17.45 3.87 -6.71
CA SER A 35 -16.10 3.78 -7.28
C SER A 35 -15.32 5.09 -7.19
N ASP A 36 -14.00 4.97 -7.12
CA ASP A 36 -13.12 6.15 -7.15
C ASP A 36 -13.09 6.83 -8.51
N TRP A 37 -13.34 6.07 -9.59
CA TRP A 37 -13.48 6.63 -10.93
C TRP A 37 -14.67 7.60 -11.03
N HIS A 38 -15.84 7.23 -10.46
CA HIS A 38 -16.99 8.13 -10.40
C HIS A 38 -16.68 9.39 -9.59
N ARG A 39 -16.09 9.25 -8.39
CA ARG A 39 -15.68 10.39 -7.56
C ARG A 39 -14.73 11.32 -8.31
N TYR A 40 -13.79 10.76 -9.07
CA TYR A 40 -12.84 11.53 -9.86
C TYR A 40 -13.53 12.29 -11.00
N ASN A 41 -14.40 11.63 -11.77
CA ASN A 41 -15.17 12.28 -12.83
C ASN A 41 -16.16 13.32 -12.28
N LEU A 42 -16.73 13.11 -11.09
CA LEU A 42 -17.57 14.10 -10.43
C LEU A 42 -16.79 15.38 -10.09
N LYS A 43 -15.57 15.26 -9.56
CA LYS A 43 -14.68 16.42 -9.32
C LYS A 43 -14.36 17.15 -10.62
N ARG A 44 -14.12 16.42 -11.72
CA ARG A 44 -13.90 17.00 -13.04
C ARG A 44 -15.14 17.74 -13.54
N HIS A 45 -16.31 17.15 -13.37
CA HIS A 45 -17.59 17.76 -13.75
C HIS A 45 -17.83 19.08 -13.01
N VAL A 46 -17.61 19.13 -11.70
CA VAL A 46 -17.69 20.36 -10.89
C VAL A 46 -16.68 21.43 -11.37
N ALA A 47 -15.51 21.00 -11.84
CA ALA A 47 -14.51 21.88 -12.44
C ALA A 47 -14.80 22.23 -13.93
N ASN A 48 -15.99 21.88 -14.46
CA ASN A 48 -16.36 22.04 -15.87
C ASN A 48 -15.40 21.34 -16.86
N LEU A 49 -14.72 20.29 -16.42
CA LEU A 49 -13.85 19.46 -17.25
C LEU A 49 -14.60 18.23 -17.76
N ALA A 50 -14.29 17.81 -18.98
CA ALA A 50 -14.87 16.59 -19.56
C ALA A 50 -14.50 15.35 -18.72
N PRO A 51 -15.43 14.38 -18.54
CA PRO A 51 -15.11 13.13 -17.90
C PRO A 51 -14.09 12.33 -18.71
N ILE A 52 -13.34 11.48 -18.02
CA ILE A 52 -12.40 10.56 -18.66
C ILE A 52 -12.94 9.14 -18.62
N SER A 53 -12.51 8.31 -19.57
CA SER A 53 -12.82 6.87 -19.57
C SER A 53 -12.17 6.17 -18.38
N GLU A 54 -12.72 5.00 -18.05
CA GLU A 54 -12.17 4.13 -17.00
C GLU A 54 -10.74 3.68 -17.32
N THR A 55 -10.46 3.37 -18.59
CA THR A 55 -9.12 2.96 -19.04
C THR A 55 -8.07 4.05 -18.77
N THR A 56 -8.36 5.29 -19.12
CA THR A 56 -7.46 6.43 -18.86
C THR A 56 -7.33 6.72 -17.37
N PHE A 57 -8.39 6.50 -16.59
CA PHE A 57 -8.32 6.64 -15.13
C PHE A 57 -7.37 5.61 -14.52
N LEU A 58 -7.48 4.35 -14.93
CA LEU A 58 -6.59 3.28 -14.46
C LEU A 58 -5.13 3.56 -14.84
N GLU A 59 -4.87 3.97 -16.08
CA GLU A 59 -3.52 4.34 -16.51
C GLU A 59 -2.94 5.48 -15.66
N LYS A 60 -3.71 6.54 -15.43
CA LYS A 60 -3.28 7.66 -14.56
C LYS A 60 -3.08 7.23 -13.12
N SER A 61 -3.94 6.36 -12.59
CA SER A 61 -3.81 5.83 -11.24
C SER A 61 -2.52 5.02 -11.08
N LEU A 62 -2.15 4.23 -12.08
CA LEU A 62 -0.91 3.47 -12.09
C LEU A 62 0.32 4.40 -12.15
N GLN A 63 0.28 5.43 -13.00
CA GLN A 63 1.35 6.44 -13.07
C GLN A 63 1.55 7.14 -11.72
N VAL A 64 0.46 7.60 -11.09
CA VAL A 64 0.52 8.24 -9.76
C VAL A 64 1.08 7.29 -8.70
N ALA A 65 0.71 6.01 -8.74
CA ALA A 65 1.27 5.02 -7.81
C ALA A 65 2.78 4.84 -8.01
N GLN A 66 3.24 4.73 -9.26
CA GLN A 66 4.66 4.63 -9.59
C GLN A 66 5.45 5.87 -9.15
N ASP A 67 4.92 7.06 -9.38
CA ASP A 67 5.57 8.31 -9.00
C ASP A 67 5.62 8.49 -7.49
N CYS A 68 4.57 8.07 -6.77
CA CYS A 68 4.58 7.99 -5.31
C CYS A 68 5.67 7.03 -4.79
N GLU A 69 5.84 5.86 -5.41
CA GLU A 69 6.89 4.92 -5.02
C GLU A 69 8.31 5.47 -5.31
N LYS A 70 8.51 6.10 -6.47
CA LYS A 70 9.76 6.81 -6.77
C LYS A 70 10.04 7.90 -5.74
N PHE A 71 9.05 8.71 -5.39
CA PHE A 71 9.18 9.77 -4.39
C PHE A 71 9.51 9.20 -3.00
N LYS A 72 8.85 8.13 -2.56
CA LYS A 72 9.21 7.45 -1.30
C LYS A 72 10.63 6.89 -1.32
N SER A 73 11.08 6.36 -2.46
CA SER A 73 12.44 5.84 -2.61
C SER A 73 13.50 6.95 -2.54
N SER A 74 13.24 8.13 -3.11
CA SER A 74 14.15 9.28 -3.05
C SER A 74 14.17 9.95 -1.67
N HIS A 75 13.07 9.86 -0.92
CA HIS A 75 12.94 10.39 0.44
C HIS A 75 13.10 9.35 1.55
N LYS A 76 13.63 8.16 1.24
CA LYS A 76 13.95 7.17 2.28
C LYS A 76 14.97 7.79 3.23
N GLU A 77 14.59 7.98 4.50
CA GLU A 77 15.49 8.54 5.51
C GLU A 77 16.65 7.56 5.75
N ILE A 78 17.83 7.89 5.23
CA ILE A 78 19.05 7.11 5.40
C ILE A 78 19.76 7.65 6.65
N PHE A 79 19.93 6.85 7.70
CA PHE A 79 20.57 7.30 8.93
C PHE A 79 21.54 6.26 9.50
N CYS A 80 22.49 6.73 10.31
CA CYS A 80 23.41 5.86 11.04
C CYS A 80 22.83 5.52 12.43
N SER A 81 22.75 4.24 12.79
CA SER A 81 22.28 3.78 14.10
C SER A 81 23.19 4.18 15.27
N HIS A 82 24.51 4.15 15.09
CA HIS A 82 25.49 4.46 16.14
C HIS A 82 25.70 5.97 16.36
N CYS A 83 25.39 6.78 15.34
CA CYS A 83 25.60 8.22 15.39
C CYS A 83 24.27 9.01 15.40
N HIS A 84 23.14 8.34 15.18
CA HIS A 84 21.80 8.93 15.01
C HIS A 84 21.75 10.11 14.04
N LYS A 85 22.66 10.14 13.06
CA LYS A 85 22.73 11.19 12.02
C LYS A 85 21.94 10.76 10.80
N LYS A 86 21.09 11.66 10.29
CA LYS A 86 20.36 11.52 9.02
C LYS A 86 21.23 12.02 7.86
N PHE A 87 21.12 11.36 6.72
CA PHE A 87 21.88 11.62 5.50
C PHE A 87 20.93 11.69 4.31
N GLN A 88 21.23 12.59 3.38
CA GLN A 88 20.41 12.83 2.19
C GLN A 88 20.74 11.88 1.01
N SER A 89 21.79 11.07 1.13
CA SER A 89 22.18 10.10 0.11
C SER A 89 22.93 8.89 0.69
N SER A 90 22.87 7.76 -0.01
CA SER A 90 23.62 6.56 0.37
C SER A 90 25.13 6.81 0.37
N LYS A 91 25.64 7.62 -0.57
CA LYS A 91 27.07 7.94 -0.65
C LYS A 91 27.55 8.77 0.55
N ALA A 92 26.72 9.69 1.04
CA ALA A 92 27.04 10.47 2.24
C ALA A 92 27.10 9.59 3.50
N LEU A 93 26.21 8.60 3.62
CA LEU A 93 26.25 7.61 4.70
C LEU A 93 27.50 6.70 4.59
N GLU A 94 27.84 6.24 3.40
CA GLU A 94 29.04 5.42 3.16
C GLU A 94 30.32 6.18 3.54
N ASN A 95 30.42 7.44 3.12
CA ASN A 95 31.53 8.31 3.52
C ASN A 95 31.57 8.53 5.03
N HIS A 96 30.40 8.63 5.67
CA HIS A 96 30.30 8.70 7.13
C HIS A 96 30.86 7.43 7.81
N PHE A 97 30.51 6.23 7.32
CA PHE A 97 31.06 4.97 7.85
C PHE A 97 32.58 4.88 7.76
N ASN A 98 33.17 5.49 6.73
CA ASN A 98 34.61 5.54 6.55
C ASN A 98 35.31 6.63 7.39
N SER A 99 34.55 7.55 8.00
CA SER A 99 35.12 8.64 8.80
C SER A 99 35.70 8.15 10.13
N LYS A 100 36.83 8.75 10.57
CA LYS A 100 37.47 8.43 11.87
C LYS A 100 36.51 8.61 13.04
N LYS A 101 35.68 9.67 13.02
CA LYS A 101 34.66 9.94 14.05
C LYS A 101 33.63 8.82 14.19
N HIS A 102 33.20 8.21 13.09
CA HIS A 102 32.26 7.09 13.16
C HIS A 102 32.91 5.85 13.79
N LYS A 103 34.13 5.51 13.35
CA LYS A 103 34.90 4.38 13.89
C LYS A 103 35.20 4.55 15.38
N GLU A 104 35.59 5.75 15.81
CA GLU A 104 35.80 6.07 17.23
C GLU A 104 34.51 6.00 18.05
N ASN A 105 33.37 6.43 17.48
CA ASN A 105 32.08 6.33 18.16
C ASN A 105 31.62 4.89 18.32
N ILE A 106 31.84 4.01 17.33
CA ILE A 106 31.59 2.57 17.48
C ILE A 106 32.42 2.00 18.63
N LEU A 107 33.74 2.29 18.64
CA LEU A 107 34.61 1.82 19.71
C LEU A 107 34.19 2.34 21.09
N LYS A 108 33.67 3.57 21.18
CA LYS A 108 33.14 4.13 22.45
C LYS A 108 31.80 3.54 22.85
N SER A 109 30.93 3.19 21.90
CA SER A 109 29.67 2.51 22.20
C SER A 109 29.88 1.05 22.62
N ASP A 110 30.88 0.38 22.04
CA ASP A 110 31.23 -1.01 22.41
C ASP A 110 31.84 -1.10 23.82
N ASN A 111 32.56 -0.06 24.26
CA ASN A 111 33.12 0.00 25.62
C ASN A 111 32.08 0.21 26.73
N ASN A 112 30.84 0.64 26.42
CA ASN A 112 29.74 0.71 27.39
C ASN A 112 29.00 -0.62 27.59
N VAL A 113 29.32 -1.66 26.81
CA VAL A 113 28.69 -2.99 26.95
C VAL A 113 29.43 -3.87 27.97
N ILE A 114 30.61 -3.46 28.45
CA ILE A 114 31.51 -4.33 29.24
C ILE A 114 31.30 -4.22 30.77
N GLU A 115 30.62 -3.20 31.31
CA GLU A 115 30.46 -3.06 32.78
C GLU A 115 29.25 -3.79 33.40
N GLU A 116 28.32 -4.34 32.62
CA GLU A 116 27.21 -5.16 33.13
C GLU A 116 27.41 -6.68 32.91
N GLN A 117 28.63 -7.10 32.57
CA GLN A 117 28.99 -8.53 32.48
C GLN A 117 29.83 -8.97 33.70
N LYS A 118 29.28 -8.85 34.91
CA LYS A 118 29.79 -9.59 36.09
C LYS A 118 28.68 -10.01 37.05
N SER A 119 27.69 -10.74 36.56
CA SER A 119 27.17 -11.92 37.28
C SER A 119 26.25 -12.75 36.37
N MET A 120 26.70 -13.98 36.15
CA MET A 120 25.95 -15.17 35.70
C MET A 120 25.84 -15.43 34.20
N GLU A 121 26.81 -16.22 33.74
CA GLU A 121 26.84 -16.98 32.49
C GLU A 121 25.95 -18.23 32.60
N TYR A 122 24.93 -18.36 31.74
CA TYR A 122 24.72 -19.57 30.94
C TYR A 122 23.80 -19.29 29.71
N GLU A 123 24.49 -19.17 28.57
CA GLU A 123 24.18 -19.63 27.21
C GLU A 123 23.18 -18.95 26.22
N VAL A 124 23.82 -18.33 25.20
CA VAL A 124 23.58 -18.30 23.74
C VAL A 124 22.41 -17.47 23.15
N SER A 125 22.78 -16.25 22.67
CA SER A 125 22.53 -15.57 21.34
C SER A 125 21.17 -15.68 20.60
N PRO A 126 20.76 -14.76 19.69
CA PRO A 126 20.92 -13.30 19.58
C PRO A 126 19.56 -12.54 19.39
N HIS A 127 19.60 -11.22 19.61
CA HIS A 127 18.80 -10.18 18.94
C HIS A 127 17.34 -9.84 19.37
N LYS A 128 17.19 -8.54 19.71
CA LYS A 128 16.09 -7.59 19.37
C LYS A 128 14.74 -7.70 20.10
N ASN A 129 14.39 -6.58 20.76
CA ASN A 129 13.06 -5.97 20.90
C ASN A 129 11.86 -6.93 21.04
N ILE A 130 11.54 -7.31 22.27
CA ILE A 130 10.48 -8.28 22.60
C ILE A 130 9.05 -7.70 22.52
N GLU A 131 8.84 -6.39 22.35
CA GLU A 131 7.48 -5.81 22.35
C GLU A 131 6.91 -5.45 20.98
N GLU A 132 7.74 -5.19 19.97
CA GLU A 132 7.25 -4.91 18.61
C GLU A 132 7.08 -6.19 17.76
N ASP A 133 7.80 -7.28 18.09
CA ASP A 133 7.83 -8.51 17.29
C ASP A 133 6.62 -9.43 17.55
N LYS A 134 6.11 -9.50 18.78
CA LYS A 134 4.91 -10.30 19.12
C LYS A 134 3.68 -9.86 18.34
N ASN A 135 3.59 -8.56 18.03
CA ASN A 135 2.48 -8.00 17.28
C ASN A 135 2.61 -8.29 15.78
N LEU A 136 3.84 -8.36 15.26
CA LEU A 136 4.12 -8.74 13.87
C LEU A 136 3.91 -10.25 13.65
N GLN A 137 4.39 -11.11 14.55
CA GLN A 137 4.10 -12.55 14.50
C GLN A 137 2.61 -12.87 14.60
N LYS A 138 1.87 -12.16 15.48
CA LYS A 138 0.42 -12.33 15.61
C LYS A 138 -0.32 -11.84 14.35
N LYS A 139 0.13 -10.73 13.74
CA LYS A 139 -0.38 -10.27 12.44
C LYS A 139 -0.08 -11.26 11.31
N MET A 140 1.12 -11.86 11.27
CA MET A 140 1.48 -12.88 10.28
C MET A 140 0.66 -14.17 10.44
N MET A 141 0.42 -14.64 11.68
CA MET A 141 -0.45 -15.79 11.93
C MET A 141 -1.91 -15.55 11.50
N ILE A 142 -2.43 -14.33 11.69
CA ILE A 142 -3.78 -13.97 11.25
C ILE A 142 -3.84 -13.91 9.72
N LEU A 143 -2.84 -13.33 9.06
CA LEU A 143 -2.77 -13.28 7.60
C LEU A 143 -2.68 -14.68 6.98
N MET A 144 -1.88 -15.58 7.55
CA MET A 144 -1.77 -16.96 7.07
C MET A 144 -3.11 -17.72 7.20
N LYS A 145 -3.82 -17.58 8.32
CA LYS A 145 -5.13 -18.21 8.50
C LYS A 145 -6.20 -17.66 7.54
N ILE A 146 -6.16 -16.37 7.23
CA ILE A 146 -7.07 -15.77 6.24
C ILE A 146 -6.78 -16.32 4.84
N MET A 147 -5.51 -16.45 4.47
CA MET A 147 -5.13 -17.00 3.16
C MET A 147 -5.49 -18.47 3.00
N GLU A 148 -5.34 -19.29 4.05
CA GLU A 148 -5.79 -20.70 4.02
C GLU A 148 -7.31 -20.81 3.88
N PHE A 149 -8.07 -19.94 4.55
CA PHE A 149 -9.53 -19.90 4.41
C PHE A 149 -9.97 -19.50 3.00
N GLN A 150 -9.28 -18.53 2.39
CA GLN A 150 -9.56 -18.13 1.00
C GLN A 150 -9.17 -19.23 0.00
N LEU A 151 -8.06 -19.92 0.21
CA LEU A 151 -7.63 -21.03 -0.65
C LEU A 151 -8.58 -22.23 -0.53
N ALA A 152 -9.09 -22.52 0.67
CA ALA A 152 -10.09 -23.57 0.90
C ALA A 152 -11.44 -23.26 0.23
N ILE A 153 -11.89 -22.00 0.25
CA ILE A 153 -13.09 -21.58 -0.47
C ILE A 153 -12.90 -21.75 -1.98
N VAL A 154 -11.74 -21.36 -2.51
CA VAL A 154 -11.44 -21.52 -3.95
C VAL A 154 -11.39 -23.00 -4.33
N TYR A 155 -10.81 -23.86 -3.49
CA TYR A 155 -10.74 -25.29 -3.74
C TYR A 155 -12.13 -25.97 -3.68
N PHE A 156 -12.97 -25.58 -2.73
CA PHE A 156 -14.34 -26.10 -2.58
C PHE A 156 -15.29 -25.64 -3.71
N VAL A 157 -15.03 -24.47 -4.30
CA VAL A 157 -15.81 -23.96 -5.44
C VAL A 157 -15.36 -24.59 -6.77
N LEU A 158 -14.10 -25.04 -6.86
CA LEU A 158 -13.53 -25.63 -8.09
C LEU A 158 -13.58 -27.16 -8.15
N HIS A 159 -13.84 -27.84 -7.03
CA HIS A 159 -14.02 -29.30 -6.97
C HIS A 159 -15.26 -29.65 -6.11
N PRO A 160 -16.44 -29.90 -6.72
CA PRO A 160 -17.62 -30.40 -6.01
C PRO A 160 -17.46 -31.87 -5.58
#